data_AF-A0A1J4KF56-F1
#
_entry.id   AF-A0A1J4KF56-F1
#
_cell.length_a   1.000
_cell.length_b   1.000
_cell.length_c   1.000
_cell.angle_alpha   90.00
_cell.angle_beta   90.00
_cell.angle_gamma   90.00
#
_symmetry.space_group_name_H-M   'P 1'
#
loop_
_entity.id
_entity.type
_entity.pdbx_description
1 polymer ?
#
loop_
_entity_poly.entity_id
_entity_poly.type
_entity_poly.pdbx_seq_one_letter_code
_entity_poly.pdbx_strand_id
1 'polypeptide(L)'
;MQVDSSTTQMSFAQQAFSSVSVNGKYEGLIPKTPLKMIRNNIYQLMSYIDSAVPQFAPLHLVVSVIRILQIVGPSFCANYQDFWQPGIPKNAIGIISIFFHLIPNSARKYSSVYTLLVFGVIYFIFIFVMAVSVYFLKKTSKLPNALVYGISLFLSTFFMIVPPICTNLIGEVISRIIIGDRSFNFPLSGTLIVTFIDLLLVIFSVICFRFFLSVSLIFRPLSLQCVCPSPQVFINTLSIAITFITGLASHLPKIPQVVLSVFSAILYGLGCLTPFMPGTVIDLNLRKALLASFASGTFLQIVMIIFILIEFQATQITLFIILGILALSVLISNFIIKAIIKKKFSRT
;
A
#
# COMPACT_ATOMS: atom_id res chain seq x y z
N MET A 1 -30.57 32.02 22.53
CA MET A 1 -29.13 31.80 22.85
C MET A 1 -28.59 30.86 21.78
N GLN A 2 -28.09 31.42 20.67
CA GLN A 2 -27.44 30.65 19.60
C GLN A 2 -25.96 30.53 19.95
N VAL A 3 -25.47 29.30 20.11
CA VAL A 3 -24.06 29.02 20.35
C VAL A 3 -23.40 28.86 18.98
N ASP A 4 -22.59 29.86 18.60
CA ASP A 4 -21.75 29.82 17.41
C ASP A 4 -20.74 28.66 17.52
N SER A 5 -20.94 27.65 16.67
CA SER A 5 -20.14 26.42 16.61
C SER A 5 -18.94 26.52 15.65
N SER A 6 -18.62 27.72 15.17
CA SER A 6 -17.55 27.97 14.20
C SER A 6 -16.19 28.31 14.84
N THR A 7 -16.14 28.64 16.14
CA THR A 7 -14.92 29.12 16.80
C THR A 7 -14.04 28.01 17.36
N THR A 8 -14.56 26.80 17.57
CA THR A 8 -13.85 25.71 18.28
C THR A 8 -12.88 24.93 17.38
N GLN A 9 -13.02 24.97 16.05
CA GLN A 9 -12.11 24.26 15.14
C GLN A 9 -10.77 24.99 14.91
N MET A 10 -10.70 26.30 15.13
CA MET A 10 -9.45 27.07 14.95
C MET A 10 -8.43 26.85 16.08
N SER A 11 -8.84 26.47 17.30
CA SER A 11 -7.90 26.36 18.44
C SER A 11 -7.01 25.12 18.40
N PHE A 12 -7.49 24.00 17.80
CA PHE A 12 -6.71 22.76 17.71
C PHE A 12 -5.57 22.86 16.67
N ALA A 13 -5.82 23.53 15.53
CA ALA A 13 -4.78 23.76 14.53
C ALA A 13 -3.64 24.64 15.09
N GLN A 14 -3.97 25.63 15.91
CA GLN A 14 -2.98 26.55 16.50
C GLN A 14 -2.10 25.89 17.58
N GLN A 15 -2.63 24.87 18.28
CA GLN A 15 -1.84 24.05 19.22
C GLN A 15 -0.92 23.03 18.52
N ALA A 16 -1.23 22.58 17.29
CA ALA A 16 -0.33 21.71 16.53
C ALA A 16 0.97 22.44 16.13
N PHE A 17 0.88 23.74 15.78
CA PHE A 17 2.04 24.56 15.41
C PHE A 17 2.97 24.91 16.59
N SER A 18 2.46 25.00 17.83
CA SER A 18 3.29 25.34 18.99
C SER A 18 4.23 24.20 19.43
N SER A 19 3.84 22.94 19.18
CA SER A 19 4.66 21.76 19.49
C SER A 19 5.87 21.56 18.55
N VAL A 20 5.86 22.18 17.37
CA VAL A 20 6.99 22.17 16.41
C VAL A 20 8.03 23.25 16.74
N SER A 21 7.82 24.06 17.79
CA SER A 21 8.78 25.04 18.32
C SER A 21 9.97 24.38 19.06
N VAL A 22 10.47 23.23 18.60
CA VAL A 22 11.76 22.66 19.02
C VAL A 22 12.93 23.60 18.60
N ASN A 23 12.67 24.67 17.85
CA ASN A 23 13.61 25.78 17.69
C ASN A 23 13.85 26.58 18.98
N GLY A 24 12.91 26.60 19.92
CA GLY A 24 13.02 27.42 21.14
C GLY A 24 13.88 26.79 22.24
N LYS A 25 14.01 25.46 22.30
CA LYS A 25 14.55 24.79 23.50
C LYS A 25 16.07 25.01 23.72
N TYR A 26 16.80 25.49 22.72
CA TYR A 26 18.25 25.73 22.82
C TYR A 26 18.71 27.00 22.08
N GLU A 27 17.80 27.91 21.72
CA GLU A 27 18.12 29.17 21.00
C GLU A 27 19.06 29.05 19.78
N GLY A 28 19.11 27.88 19.12
CA GLY A 28 20.04 27.64 18.00
C GLY A 28 21.49 27.32 18.40
N LEU A 29 21.80 27.15 19.69
CA LEU A 29 23.12 26.77 20.20
C LEU A 29 23.60 25.40 19.71
N ILE A 30 22.66 24.50 19.34
CA ILE A 30 22.99 23.19 18.79
C ILE A 30 22.62 23.16 17.30
N PRO A 31 23.61 23.05 16.39
CA PRO A 31 23.33 22.96 14.96
C PRO A 31 22.51 21.71 14.67
N LYS A 32 21.42 21.88 13.93
CA LYS A 32 20.58 20.75 13.49
C LYS A 32 21.27 20.03 12.34
N THR A 33 21.21 18.70 12.36
CA THR A 33 21.67 17.92 11.23
C THR A 33 20.77 18.21 10.01
N PRO A 34 21.32 18.20 8.77
CA PRO A 34 20.54 18.47 7.56
C PRO A 34 19.30 17.60 7.43
N LEU A 35 19.39 16.31 7.81
CA LEU A 35 18.27 15.39 7.81
C LEU A 35 17.14 15.83 8.77
N LYS A 36 17.48 16.31 9.96
CA LYS A 36 16.48 16.85 10.91
C LYS A 36 15.81 18.11 10.35
N MET A 37 16.56 18.95 9.65
CA MET A 37 16.01 20.16 9.01
C MET A 37 15.02 19.79 7.90
N ILE A 38 15.40 18.90 6.98
CA ILE A 38 14.52 18.42 5.90
C ILE A 38 13.25 17.81 6.50
N ARG A 39 13.39 16.92 7.48
CA ARG A 39 12.26 16.28 8.15
C ARG A 39 11.29 17.30 8.75
N ASN A 40 11.80 18.28 9.50
CA ASN A 40 10.97 19.29 10.13
C ASN A 40 10.26 20.19 9.11
N ASN A 41 10.93 20.53 8.00
CA ASN A 41 10.30 21.32 6.94
C ASN A 41 9.19 20.54 6.22
N ILE A 42 9.38 19.23 6.00
CA ILE A 42 8.34 18.36 5.44
C ILE A 42 7.17 18.26 6.42
N TYR A 43 7.42 18.12 7.73
CA TYR A 43 6.33 18.15 8.72
C TYR A 43 5.56 19.46 8.69
N GLN A 44 6.23 20.59 8.58
CA GLN A 44 5.57 21.89 8.45
C GLN A 44 4.69 21.96 7.20
N LEU A 45 5.18 21.45 6.06
CA LEU A 45 4.39 21.34 4.83
C LEU A 45 3.16 20.44 5.02
N MET A 46 3.35 19.27 5.65
CA MET A 46 2.28 18.32 5.91
C MET A 46 1.20 18.92 6.82
N SER A 47 1.59 19.58 7.91
CA SER A 47 0.65 20.26 8.81
C SER A 47 -0.09 21.41 8.11
N TYR A 48 0.61 22.16 7.24
CA TYR A 48 -0.03 23.19 6.44
C TYR A 48 -1.11 22.60 5.52
N ILE A 49 -0.78 21.51 4.80
CA ILE A 49 -1.74 20.81 3.93
C ILE A 49 -2.97 20.32 4.72
N ASP A 50 -2.75 19.69 5.87
CA ASP A 50 -3.84 19.15 6.71
C ASP A 50 -4.77 20.25 7.23
N SER A 51 -4.24 21.45 7.47
CA SER A 51 -5.04 22.59 7.92
C SER A 51 -5.82 23.29 6.80
N ALA A 52 -5.39 23.12 5.55
CA ALA A 52 -5.90 23.89 4.41
C ALA A 52 -6.88 23.09 3.53
N VAL A 53 -6.85 21.75 3.59
CA VAL A 53 -7.63 20.88 2.71
C VAL A 53 -8.74 20.17 3.50
N PRO A 54 -9.99 20.12 3.00
CA PRO A 54 -11.06 19.35 3.61
C PRO A 54 -10.76 17.84 3.59
N GLN A 55 -11.39 17.11 4.51
CA GLN A 55 -11.24 15.66 4.57
C GLN A 55 -12.01 14.98 3.42
N PHE A 56 -11.31 14.22 2.57
CA PHE A 56 -11.92 13.49 1.45
C PHE A 56 -12.45 12.11 1.87
N ALA A 57 -13.34 12.03 2.85
CA ALA A 57 -13.80 10.75 3.41
C ALA A 57 -14.28 9.71 2.37
N PRO A 58 -15.09 10.08 1.35
CA PRO A 58 -15.49 9.13 0.30
C PRO A 58 -14.31 8.58 -0.50
N LEU A 59 -13.33 9.44 -0.82
CA LEU A 59 -12.12 9.05 -1.52
C LEU A 59 -11.31 8.04 -0.72
N HIS A 60 -11.10 8.30 0.58
CA HIS A 60 -10.35 7.39 1.45
C HIS A 60 -11.04 6.03 1.59
N LEU A 61 -12.37 5.99 1.59
CA LEU A 61 -13.12 4.73 1.56
C LEU A 61 -12.85 3.96 0.27
N VAL A 62 -12.97 4.60 -0.89
CA VAL A 62 -12.70 3.98 -2.21
C VAL A 62 -11.26 3.44 -2.27
N VAL A 63 -10.27 4.25 -1.87
CA VAL A 63 -8.87 3.83 -1.83
C VAL A 63 -8.66 2.68 -0.84
N SER A 64 -9.38 2.65 0.28
CA SER A 64 -9.32 1.53 1.23
C SER A 64 -9.80 0.22 0.62
N VAL A 65 -10.90 0.26 -0.16
CA VAL A 65 -11.40 -0.92 -0.88
C VAL A 65 -10.37 -1.38 -1.91
N ILE A 66 -9.81 -0.47 -2.70
CA ILE A 66 -8.75 -0.81 -3.67
C ILE A 66 -7.56 -1.46 -2.96
N ARG A 67 -7.10 -0.92 -1.83
CA ARG A 67 -5.98 -1.50 -1.08
C ARG A 67 -6.30 -2.88 -0.49
N ILE A 68 -7.53 -3.11 -0.06
CA ILE A 68 -7.98 -4.45 0.33
C ILE A 68 -7.88 -5.41 -0.86
N LEU A 69 -8.35 -4.99 -2.04
CA LEU A 69 -8.19 -5.78 -3.27
C LEU A 69 -6.72 -6.02 -3.62
N GLN A 70 -5.82 -5.06 -3.39
CA GLN A 70 -4.37 -5.24 -3.56
C GLN A 70 -3.72 -6.18 -2.56
N ILE A 71 -4.32 -6.36 -1.37
CA ILE A 71 -3.88 -7.36 -0.40
C ILE A 71 -4.37 -8.75 -0.83
N VAL A 72 -5.62 -8.89 -1.27
CA VAL A 72 -6.15 -10.20 -1.70
C VAL A 72 -5.59 -10.62 -3.06
N GLY A 73 -5.45 -9.69 -4.00
CA GLY A 73 -5.11 -9.93 -5.40
C GLY A 73 -3.92 -10.87 -5.66
N PRO A 74 -2.78 -10.69 -4.98
CA PRO A 74 -1.62 -11.55 -5.16
C PRO A 74 -1.87 -13.02 -4.76
N SER A 75 -2.86 -13.30 -3.91
CA SER A 75 -3.24 -14.67 -3.54
C SER A 75 -3.92 -15.46 -4.66
N PHE A 76 -4.40 -14.78 -5.71
CA PHE A 76 -4.92 -15.44 -6.92
C PHE A 76 -3.80 -15.94 -7.85
N CYS A 77 -2.53 -15.57 -7.58
CA CYS A 77 -1.37 -15.95 -8.39
C CYS A 77 -1.60 -15.72 -9.89
N ALA A 78 -2.25 -14.61 -10.22
CA ALA A 78 -2.73 -14.31 -11.57
C ALA A 78 -1.60 -14.27 -12.61
N ASN A 79 -0.38 -13.94 -12.17
CA ASN A 79 0.84 -13.81 -12.97
C ASN A 79 1.62 -15.12 -13.14
N TYR A 80 1.23 -16.22 -12.48
CA TYR A 80 1.93 -17.51 -12.58
C TYR A 80 1.60 -18.15 -13.94
N GLN A 81 2.59 -18.30 -14.83
CA GLN A 81 2.34 -18.63 -16.24
C GLN A 81 1.61 -19.97 -16.42
N ASP A 82 2.04 -20.98 -15.68
CA ASP A 82 1.62 -22.37 -15.82
C ASP A 82 0.61 -22.83 -14.78
N PHE A 83 0.20 -21.92 -13.88
CA PHE A 83 -0.73 -22.26 -12.83
C PHE A 83 -2.16 -22.36 -13.35
N TRP A 84 -2.63 -21.38 -14.11
CA TRP A 84 -4.00 -21.34 -14.61
C TRP A 84 -4.13 -22.09 -15.94
N GLN A 85 -5.08 -23.03 -16.02
CA GLN A 85 -5.39 -23.73 -17.26
C GLN A 85 -5.76 -22.73 -18.37
N PRO A 86 -5.19 -22.87 -19.59
CA PRO A 86 -5.56 -22.03 -20.73
C PRO A 86 -7.07 -22.05 -21.00
N GLY A 87 -7.61 -20.92 -21.45
CA GLY A 87 -9.04 -20.75 -21.75
C GLY A 87 -9.75 -19.86 -20.73
N ILE A 88 -10.99 -20.23 -20.39
CA ILE A 88 -11.89 -19.40 -19.56
C ILE A 88 -11.27 -19.03 -18.19
N PRO A 89 -10.66 -19.97 -17.41
CA PRO A 89 -10.15 -19.63 -16.09
C PRO A 89 -9.03 -18.58 -16.12
N LYS A 90 -8.05 -18.76 -17.01
CA LYS A 90 -6.94 -17.82 -17.19
C LYS A 90 -7.42 -16.45 -17.66
N ASN A 91 -8.40 -16.39 -18.56
CA ASN A 91 -8.99 -15.13 -19.02
C ASN A 91 -9.76 -14.40 -17.91
N ALA A 92 -10.57 -15.13 -17.13
CA ALA A 92 -11.32 -14.57 -16.02
C ALA A 92 -10.39 -13.95 -14.96
N ILE A 93 -9.32 -14.66 -14.58
CA ILE A 93 -8.31 -14.14 -13.66
C ILE A 93 -7.53 -12.98 -14.26
N GLY A 94 -7.24 -13.02 -15.56
CA GLY A 94 -6.66 -11.88 -16.27
C GLY A 94 -7.49 -10.60 -16.11
N ILE A 95 -8.82 -10.69 -16.26
CA ILE A 95 -9.74 -9.55 -16.06
C ILE A 95 -9.78 -9.12 -14.59
N ILE A 96 -9.94 -10.08 -13.67
CA ILE A 96 -9.98 -9.82 -12.23
C ILE A 96 -8.68 -9.14 -11.75
N SER A 97 -7.53 -9.47 -12.36
CA SER A 97 -6.23 -8.87 -12.01
C SER A 97 -6.12 -7.38 -12.26
N ILE A 98 -6.95 -6.81 -13.14
CA ILE A 98 -6.98 -5.36 -13.42
C ILE A 98 -7.33 -4.59 -12.15
N PHE A 99 -8.22 -5.12 -11.31
CA PHE A 99 -8.68 -4.41 -10.10
C PHE A 99 -7.60 -4.25 -9.03
N PHE A 100 -6.55 -5.08 -9.04
CA PHE A 100 -5.48 -5.04 -8.02
C PHE A 100 -4.09 -4.75 -8.58
N HIS A 101 -3.89 -4.81 -9.89
CA HIS A 101 -2.59 -4.49 -10.51
C HIS A 101 -2.69 -3.48 -11.66
N LEU A 102 -3.89 -2.99 -11.99
CA LEU A 102 -4.20 -2.06 -13.09
C LEU A 102 -3.94 -2.59 -14.51
N ILE A 103 -2.95 -3.47 -14.69
CA ILE A 103 -2.55 -4.04 -15.96
C ILE A 103 -2.99 -5.50 -16.05
N PRO A 104 -3.75 -5.89 -17.09
CA PRO A 104 -4.11 -7.29 -17.30
C PRO A 104 -2.86 -8.13 -17.55
N ASN A 105 -2.85 -9.36 -17.03
CA ASN A 105 -1.68 -10.25 -17.11
C ASN A 105 -1.16 -10.45 -18.55
N SER A 106 -2.06 -10.54 -19.54
CA SER A 106 -1.69 -10.72 -20.95
C SER A 106 -0.84 -9.58 -21.53
N ALA A 107 -1.01 -8.35 -21.04
CA ALA A 107 -0.28 -7.17 -21.53
C ALA A 107 1.09 -6.99 -20.85
N ARG A 108 1.26 -7.52 -19.63
CA ARG A 108 2.47 -7.31 -18.80
C ARG A 108 3.74 -7.81 -19.43
N LYS A 109 3.66 -8.84 -20.27
CA LYS A 109 4.84 -9.34 -21.00
C LYS A 109 5.59 -8.21 -21.72
N TYR A 110 4.83 -7.33 -22.35
CA TYR A 110 5.35 -6.25 -23.19
C TYR A 110 5.30 -4.88 -22.52
N SER A 111 4.38 -4.67 -21.56
CA SER A 111 4.12 -3.34 -21.00
C SER A 111 4.79 -3.08 -19.64
N SER A 112 5.25 -4.10 -18.91
CA SER A 112 5.71 -3.92 -17.51
C SER A 112 6.79 -2.85 -17.38
N VAL A 113 7.81 -2.85 -18.26
CA VAL A 113 8.91 -1.89 -18.20
C VAL A 113 8.45 -0.46 -18.51
N TYR A 114 7.57 -0.29 -19.50
CA TYR A 114 6.99 1.02 -19.81
C TYR A 114 6.11 1.55 -18.69
N THR A 115 5.33 0.68 -18.05
CA THR A 115 4.50 1.09 -16.92
C THR A 115 5.35 1.48 -15.71
N LEU A 116 6.41 0.73 -15.42
CA LEU A 116 7.39 1.10 -14.40
C LEU A 116 8.00 2.48 -14.69
N LEU A 117 8.45 2.74 -15.92
CA LEU A 117 8.96 4.05 -16.34
C LEU A 117 7.95 5.18 -16.12
N VAL A 118 6.68 4.98 -16.51
CA VAL A 118 5.62 5.98 -16.31
C VAL A 118 5.40 6.26 -14.83
N PHE A 119 5.33 5.21 -14.00
CA PHE A 119 5.20 5.37 -12.55
C PHE A 119 6.41 6.08 -11.94
N GLY A 120 7.62 5.71 -12.34
CA GLY A 120 8.86 6.36 -11.91
C GLY A 120 8.86 7.85 -12.20
N VAL A 121 8.51 8.25 -13.43
CA VAL A 121 8.40 9.67 -13.83
C VAL A 121 7.37 10.42 -12.97
N ILE A 122 6.18 9.85 -12.74
CA ILE A 122 5.15 10.45 -11.90
C ILE A 122 5.65 10.64 -10.46
N TYR A 123 6.35 9.64 -9.89
CA TYR A 123 6.94 9.74 -8.55
C TYR A 123 8.04 10.80 -8.48
N PHE A 124 8.92 10.89 -9.48
CA PHE A 124 9.95 11.92 -9.55
C PHE A 124 9.35 13.32 -9.60
N ILE A 125 8.33 13.53 -10.44
CA ILE A 125 7.60 14.81 -10.51
C ILE A 125 6.99 15.13 -9.14
N PHE A 126 6.36 14.17 -8.48
CA PHE A 126 5.78 14.37 -7.15
C PHE A 126 6.83 14.77 -6.10
N ILE A 127 7.98 14.09 -6.08
CA ILE A 127 9.10 14.42 -5.17
C ILE A 127 9.61 15.83 -5.43
N PHE A 128 9.77 16.21 -6.70
CA PHE A 128 10.18 17.56 -7.09
C PHE A 128 9.16 18.61 -6.62
N VAL A 129 7.87 18.38 -6.86
CA VAL A 129 6.78 19.25 -6.40
C VAL A 129 6.79 19.41 -4.88
N MET A 130 7.02 18.33 -4.14
CA MET A 130 7.16 18.37 -2.68
C MET A 130 8.35 19.23 -2.23
N ALA A 131 9.51 19.07 -2.86
CA ALA A 131 10.71 19.84 -2.53
C ALA A 131 10.51 21.34 -2.82
N VAL A 132 9.94 21.68 -3.97
CA VAL A 132 9.59 23.06 -4.36
C VAL A 132 8.57 23.65 -3.38
N SER A 133 7.55 22.89 -3.00
CA SER A 133 6.53 23.33 -2.04
C SER A 133 7.13 23.64 -0.67
N VAL A 134 8.07 22.81 -0.19
CA VAL A 134 8.81 23.08 1.06
C VAL A 134 9.59 24.40 0.95
N TYR A 135 10.30 24.62 -0.17
CA TYR A 135 11.07 25.84 -0.38
C TYR A 135 10.18 27.09 -0.38
N PHE A 136 9.08 27.08 -1.14
CA PHE A 136 8.16 28.22 -1.22
C PHE A 136 7.41 28.47 0.09
N LEU A 137 6.99 27.42 0.79
CA LEU A 137 6.35 27.56 2.09
C LEU A 137 7.28 28.23 3.09
N LYS A 138 8.58 27.90 3.08
CA LYS A 138 9.57 28.54 3.95
C LYS A 138 9.79 30.02 3.61
N LYS A 139 9.72 30.38 2.32
CA LYS A 139 9.99 31.75 1.85
C LYS A 139 8.78 32.68 2.00
N THR A 140 7.58 32.16 1.78
CA THR A 140 6.35 32.97 1.63
C THR A 140 5.28 32.66 2.67
N SER A 141 5.47 31.62 3.49
CA SER A 141 4.52 31.13 4.49
C SER A 141 3.14 30.73 3.94
N LYS A 142 2.99 30.65 2.60
CA LYS A 142 1.74 30.30 1.91
C LYS A 142 2.04 29.46 0.67
N LEU A 143 1.09 28.62 0.27
CA LEU A 143 1.12 27.91 -1.01
C LEU A 143 -0.19 28.16 -1.78
N PRO A 144 -0.18 28.12 -3.12
CA PRO A 144 -1.40 28.20 -3.90
C PRO A 144 -2.35 27.06 -3.56
N ASN A 145 -3.63 27.35 -3.32
CA ASN A 145 -4.61 26.34 -2.89
C ASN A 145 -4.60 25.11 -3.82
N ALA A 146 -4.67 25.31 -5.14
CA ALA A 146 -4.68 24.21 -6.11
C ALA A 146 -3.51 23.22 -5.93
N LEU A 147 -2.31 23.72 -5.58
CA LEU A 147 -1.14 22.89 -5.31
C LEU A 147 -1.33 22.06 -4.03
N VAL A 148 -1.86 22.66 -2.97
CA VAL A 148 -2.15 21.99 -1.70
C VAL A 148 -3.19 20.87 -1.89
N TYR A 149 -4.27 21.16 -2.63
CA TYR A 149 -5.29 20.17 -2.99
C TYR A 149 -4.68 19.02 -3.82
N GLY A 150 -3.85 19.35 -4.81
CA GLY A 150 -3.19 18.36 -5.66
C GLY A 150 -2.25 17.42 -4.88
N ILE A 151 -1.44 17.97 -3.98
CA ILE A 151 -0.56 17.17 -3.11
C ILE A 151 -1.37 16.26 -2.19
N SER A 152 -2.41 16.80 -1.55
CA SER A 152 -3.28 16.02 -0.65
C SER A 152 -3.95 14.86 -1.39
N LEU A 153 -4.48 15.13 -2.60
CA LEU A 153 -5.10 14.10 -3.44
C LEU A 153 -4.10 13.01 -3.81
N PHE A 154 -2.89 13.39 -4.24
CA PHE A 154 -1.85 12.43 -4.62
C PHE A 154 -1.42 11.54 -3.45
N LEU A 155 -1.18 12.14 -2.27
CA LEU A 155 -0.83 11.43 -1.04
C LEU A 155 -1.93 10.46 -0.59
N SER A 156 -3.18 10.84 -0.82
CA SER A 156 -4.35 10.05 -0.40
C SER A 156 -4.67 8.90 -1.36
N THR A 157 -4.20 8.96 -2.61
CA THR A 157 -4.56 8.03 -3.70
C THR A 157 -3.33 7.32 -4.27
N PHE A 158 -2.66 7.94 -5.23
CA PHE A 158 -1.53 7.39 -5.98
C PHE A 158 -0.42 6.89 -5.06
N PHE A 159 -0.06 7.69 -4.05
CA PHE A 159 1.00 7.32 -3.11
C PHE A 159 0.69 6.03 -2.33
N MET A 160 -0.60 5.70 -2.16
CA MET A 160 -1.05 4.51 -1.44
C MET A 160 -1.31 3.30 -2.35
N ILE A 161 -1.75 3.54 -3.59
CA ILE A 161 -2.17 2.49 -4.54
C ILE A 161 -0.99 2.01 -5.40
N VAL A 162 -0.11 2.90 -5.84
CA VAL A 162 0.91 2.56 -6.84
C VAL A 162 2.03 1.67 -6.29
N PRO A 163 2.56 1.82 -5.06
CA PRO A 163 3.70 1.03 -4.63
C PRO A 163 3.49 -0.49 -4.68
N PRO A 164 2.37 -1.07 -4.19
CA PRO A 164 2.10 -2.50 -4.33
C PRO A 164 2.04 -3.00 -5.79
N ILE A 165 1.57 -2.14 -6.71
CA ILE A 165 1.53 -2.46 -8.14
C ILE A 165 2.95 -2.49 -8.71
N CYS A 166 3.73 -1.43 -8.44
CA CYS A 166 5.13 -1.34 -8.87
C CYS A 166 5.93 -2.52 -8.37
N THR A 167 5.80 -2.91 -7.10
CA THR A 167 6.57 -4.02 -6.55
C THR A 167 6.20 -5.37 -7.15
N ASN A 168 4.93 -5.59 -7.49
CA ASN A 168 4.55 -6.78 -8.24
C ASN A 168 5.23 -6.83 -9.61
N LEU A 169 5.20 -5.72 -10.37
CA LEU A 169 5.83 -5.62 -11.69
C LEU A 169 7.36 -5.74 -11.61
N ILE A 170 7.99 -5.11 -10.62
CA ILE A 170 9.43 -5.24 -10.36
C ILE A 170 9.78 -6.71 -10.11
N GLY A 171 9.06 -7.40 -9.23
CA GLY A 171 9.28 -8.83 -8.98
C GLY A 171 9.10 -9.69 -10.23
N GLU A 172 8.06 -9.39 -11.02
CA GLU A 172 7.78 -10.07 -12.29
C GLU A 172 8.90 -9.88 -13.32
N VAL A 173 9.42 -8.66 -13.46
CA VAL A 173 10.55 -8.35 -14.35
C VAL A 173 11.83 -9.04 -13.87
N ILE A 174 12.14 -8.99 -12.57
CA ILE A 174 13.33 -9.65 -12.00
C ILE A 174 13.27 -11.16 -12.24
N SER A 175 12.12 -11.80 -12.00
CA SER A 175 11.99 -13.25 -12.19
C SER A 175 12.15 -13.68 -13.65
N ARG A 176 11.65 -12.90 -14.61
CA ARG A 176 11.90 -13.12 -16.04
C ARG A 176 13.37 -12.96 -16.42
N ILE A 177 14.05 -11.96 -15.85
CA ILE A 177 15.49 -11.79 -16.07
C ILE A 177 16.27 -13.00 -15.54
N ILE A 178 15.90 -13.51 -14.36
CA ILE A 178 16.53 -14.69 -13.74
C ILE A 178 16.39 -15.94 -14.62
N ILE A 179 15.21 -16.18 -15.22
CA ILE A 179 15.01 -17.32 -16.12
C ILE A 179 15.57 -17.10 -17.53
N GLY A 180 16.11 -15.90 -17.81
CA GLY A 180 16.66 -15.55 -19.12
C GLY A 180 15.60 -15.23 -20.17
N ASP A 181 14.36 -14.95 -19.79
CA ASP A 181 13.32 -14.50 -20.71
C ASP A 181 13.64 -13.08 -21.19
N ARG A 182 13.98 -12.97 -22.49
CA ARG A 182 14.33 -11.70 -23.16
C ARG A 182 13.19 -11.12 -23.98
N SER A 183 11.97 -11.60 -23.79
CA SER A 183 10.80 -11.15 -24.55
C SER A 183 10.29 -9.74 -24.22
N PHE A 184 11.11 -8.93 -23.55
CA PHE A 184 10.83 -7.52 -23.31
C PHE A 184 10.97 -6.73 -24.62
N ASN A 185 10.06 -5.80 -24.87
CA ASN A 185 10.18 -4.81 -25.95
C ASN A 185 11.21 -3.70 -25.64
N PHE A 186 12.04 -3.90 -24.62
CA PHE A 186 12.98 -2.91 -24.11
C PHE A 186 14.37 -3.55 -23.95
N PRO A 187 15.47 -2.83 -24.25
CA PRO A 187 16.82 -3.36 -24.08
C PRO A 187 17.08 -3.84 -22.65
N LEU A 188 17.76 -4.98 -22.49
CA LEU A 188 18.00 -5.59 -21.18
C LEU A 188 18.69 -4.63 -20.18
N SER A 189 19.69 -3.89 -20.63
CA SER A 189 20.39 -2.89 -19.82
C SER A 189 19.44 -1.81 -19.31
N GLY A 190 18.56 -1.31 -20.18
CA GLY A 190 17.54 -0.35 -19.82
C GLY A 190 16.51 -0.93 -18.84
N THR A 191 16.08 -2.18 -19.05
CA THR A 191 15.15 -2.87 -18.15
C THR A 191 15.72 -2.98 -16.75
N LEU A 192 17.00 -3.33 -16.61
CA LEU A 192 17.68 -3.40 -15.32
C LEU A 192 17.73 -2.03 -14.62
N ILE A 193 18.09 -0.97 -15.37
CA ILE A 193 18.19 0.39 -14.82
C ILE A 193 16.83 0.88 -14.32
N VAL A 194 15.79 0.78 -15.15
CA VAL A 194 14.42 1.21 -14.78
C VAL A 194 13.95 0.43 -13.54
N THR A 195 14.06 -0.90 -13.57
CA THR A 195 13.65 -1.77 -12.45
C THR A 195 14.38 -1.40 -11.16
N PHE A 196 15.68 -1.12 -11.21
CA PHE A 196 16.47 -0.74 -10.05
C PHE A 196 16.05 0.64 -9.50
N ILE A 197 15.87 1.63 -10.38
CA ILE A 197 15.41 2.97 -9.99
C ILE A 197 14.02 2.91 -9.33
N ASP A 198 13.07 2.18 -9.92
CA ASP A 198 11.72 2.06 -9.35
C ASP A 198 11.72 1.31 -8.02
N LEU A 199 12.59 0.32 -7.84
CA LEU A 199 12.78 -0.33 -6.54
C LEU A 199 13.26 0.67 -5.48
N LEU A 200 14.22 1.54 -5.81
CA LEU A 200 14.67 2.60 -4.91
C LEU A 200 13.55 3.62 -4.61
N LEU A 201 12.73 3.96 -5.60
CA LEU A 201 11.59 4.86 -5.42
C LEU A 201 10.52 4.27 -4.49
N VAL A 202 10.23 2.96 -4.61
CA VAL A 202 9.32 2.28 -3.68
C VAL A 202 9.88 2.26 -2.26
N ILE A 203 11.17 1.94 -2.09
CA ILE A 203 11.81 1.95 -0.77
C ILE A 203 11.72 3.37 -0.17
N PHE A 204 12.02 4.38 -0.98
CA PHE A 204 11.87 5.78 -0.60
C PHE A 204 10.42 6.12 -0.23
N SER A 205 9.41 5.62 -0.96
CA SER A 205 8.00 5.85 -0.64
C SER A 205 7.59 5.21 0.69
N VAL A 206 8.10 4.02 1.01
CA VAL A 206 7.85 3.36 2.31
C VAL A 206 8.48 4.15 3.45
N ILE A 207 9.71 4.63 3.27
CA ILE A 207 10.39 5.51 4.25
C ILE A 207 9.58 6.78 4.45
N CYS A 208 9.16 7.43 3.36
CA CYS A 208 8.34 8.64 3.42
C CYS A 208 6.99 8.38 4.11
N PHE A 209 6.33 7.26 3.81
CA PHE A 209 5.09 6.86 4.47
C PHE A 209 5.27 6.75 5.99
N ARG A 210 6.32 6.03 6.41
CA ARG A 210 6.64 5.79 7.82
C ARG A 210 6.97 7.07 8.57
N PHE A 211 7.76 7.97 7.99
CA PHE A 211 8.23 9.15 8.71
C PHE A 211 7.29 10.33 8.61
N PHE A 212 6.63 10.54 7.46
CA PHE A 212 5.90 11.78 7.19
C PHE A 212 4.40 11.64 7.21
N LEU A 213 3.86 10.51 6.75
CA LEU A 213 2.40 10.36 6.56
C LEU A 213 1.73 9.67 7.74
N SER A 214 2.39 8.69 8.36
CA SER A 214 1.80 7.97 9.49
C SER A 214 2.01 8.71 10.82
N VAL A 215 3.10 9.47 10.98
CA VAL A 215 3.42 10.24 12.19
C VAL A 215 2.88 11.66 12.03
N SER A 216 1.56 11.83 12.07
CA SER A 216 0.92 13.14 12.18
C SER A 216 0.25 13.26 13.55
N LEU A 217 0.42 14.42 14.20
CA LEU A 217 -0.24 14.74 15.48
C LEU A 217 -1.76 14.92 15.30
N ILE A 218 -2.20 15.19 14.08
CA ILE A 218 -3.60 15.25 13.66
C ILE A 218 -3.91 13.91 13.00
N PHE A 219 -5.01 13.26 13.35
CA PHE A 219 -5.45 12.03 12.67
C PHE A 219 -5.70 12.32 11.19
N ARG A 220 -4.70 12.08 10.33
CA ARG A 220 -4.85 12.31 8.91
C ARG A 220 -5.78 11.23 8.34
N PRO A 221 -6.88 11.60 7.69
CA PRO A 221 -7.72 10.62 7.01
C PRO A 221 -6.88 10.05 5.85
N LEU A 222 -6.60 8.76 5.92
CA LEU A 222 -5.88 8.00 4.90
C LEU A 222 -6.64 6.70 4.68
N SER A 223 -6.32 6.00 3.60
CA SER A 223 -6.89 4.67 3.38
C SER A 223 -6.48 3.70 4.49
N LEU A 224 -7.43 2.86 4.91
CA LEU A 224 -7.31 1.98 6.07
C LEU A 224 -6.83 2.74 7.31
N GLN A 225 -7.51 3.85 7.61
CA GLN A 225 -7.16 4.76 8.69
C GLN A 225 -7.09 4.01 10.03
N CYS A 226 -5.94 4.08 10.68
CA CYS A 226 -5.68 3.54 12.00
C CYS A 226 -5.58 4.68 13.01
N VAL A 227 -5.83 4.37 14.29
CA VAL A 227 -5.62 5.32 15.40
C VAL A 227 -4.11 5.52 15.63
N CYS A 228 -3.32 4.45 15.49
CA CYS A 228 -1.88 4.49 15.67
C CYS A 228 -1.13 4.38 14.33
N PRO A 229 0.04 5.02 14.18
CA PRO A 229 0.86 4.93 12.98
C PRO A 229 1.36 3.50 12.70
N SER A 230 1.67 2.76 13.78
CA SER A 230 2.34 1.46 13.71
C SER A 230 1.55 0.40 12.92
N PRO A 231 0.26 0.12 13.22
CA PRO A 231 -0.55 -0.80 12.41
C PRO A 231 -0.63 -0.39 10.93
N GLN A 232 -0.74 0.91 10.64
CA GLN A 232 -0.88 1.39 9.27
C GLN A 232 0.40 1.18 8.44
N VAL A 233 1.57 1.48 9.03
CA VAL A 233 2.87 1.20 8.43
C VAL A 233 3.05 -0.31 8.24
N PHE A 234 2.64 -1.11 9.22
CA PHE A 234 2.75 -2.57 9.14
C PHE A 234 1.90 -3.15 8.00
N ILE A 235 0.63 -2.73 7.87
CA ILE A 235 -0.25 -3.13 6.75
C ILE A 235 0.37 -2.75 5.41
N ASN A 236 0.89 -1.52 5.28
CA ASN A 236 1.47 -1.05 4.02
C ASN A 236 2.72 -1.84 3.63
N THR A 237 3.63 -2.06 4.58
CA THR A 237 4.86 -2.83 4.36
C THR A 237 4.55 -4.28 4.02
N LEU A 238 3.59 -4.91 4.70
CA LEU A 238 3.18 -6.28 4.37
C LEU A 238 2.59 -6.38 2.96
N SER A 239 1.72 -5.45 2.57
CA SER A 239 1.14 -5.44 1.22
C SER A 239 2.21 -5.33 0.12
N ILE A 240 3.19 -4.45 0.31
CA ILE A 240 4.32 -4.28 -0.61
C ILE A 240 5.22 -5.52 -0.65
N ALA A 241 5.51 -6.13 0.51
CA ALA A 241 6.35 -7.33 0.58
C ALA A 241 5.66 -8.54 -0.08
N ILE A 242 4.36 -8.74 0.19
CA ILE A 242 3.55 -9.81 -0.41
C ILE A 242 3.50 -9.67 -1.93
N THR A 243 3.18 -8.47 -2.43
CA THR A 243 3.11 -8.21 -3.89
C THR A 243 4.46 -8.40 -4.58
N PHE A 244 5.56 -7.98 -3.94
CA PHE A 244 6.92 -8.21 -4.44
C PHE A 244 7.26 -9.70 -4.53
N ILE A 245 7.06 -10.45 -3.44
CA ILE A 245 7.43 -11.87 -3.36
C ILE A 245 6.62 -12.71 -4.34
N THR A 246 5.31 -12.46 -4.44
CA THR A 246 4.44 -13.13 -5.42
C THR A 246 4.74 -12.70 -6.86
N GLY A 247 5.14 -11.45 -7.08
CA GLY A 247 5.70 -10.99 -8.35
C GLY A 247 6.94 -11.78 -8.73
N LEU A 248 7.89 -11.91 -7.80
CA LEU A 248 9.15 -12.62 -7.97
C LEU A 248 8.96 -14.14 -8.17
N ALA A 249 7.96 -14.75 -7.54
CA ALA A 249 7.69 -16.18 -7.68
C ALA A 249 7.08 -16.57 -9.05
N SER A 250 6.57 -15.61 -9.82
CA SER A 250 5.66 -15.90 -10.94
C SER A 250 6.29 -16.60 -12.15
N HIS A 251 7.56 -16.31 -12.45
CA HIS A 251 8.29 -16.88 -13.61
C HIS A 251 9.45 -17.78 -13.20
N LEU A 252 9.61 -18.06 -11.91
CA LEU A 252 10.70 -18.90 -11.43
C LEU A 252 10.37 -20.40 -11.56
N PRO A 253 11.40 -21.28 -11.62
CA PRO A 253 11.20 -22.72 -11.58
C PRO A 253 10.44 -23.18 -10.33
N LYS A 254 9.90 -24.41 -10.38
CA LYS A 254 9.05 -25.02 -9.34
C LYS A 254 9.58 -24.83 -7.91
N ILE A 255 10.84 -25.17 -7.65
CA ILE A 255 11.43 -25.12 -6.30
C ILE A 255 11.48 -23.67 -5.74
N PRO A 256 12.15 -22.70 -6.38
CA PRO A 256 12.16 -21.33 -5.89
C PRO A 256 10.77 -20.68 -5.84
N GLN A 257 9.88 -21.02 -6.79
CA GLN A 257 8.49 -20.56 -6.77
C GLN A 257 7.74 -21.06 -5.52
N VAL A 258 7.89 -22.33 -5.14
CA VAL A 258 7.30 -22.88 -3.90
C VAL A 258 7.87 -22.18 -2.67
N VAL A 259 9.19 -22.02 -2.58
CA VAL A 259 9.86 -21.38 -1.44
C VAL A 259 9.34 -19.95 -1.24
N LEU A 260 9.27 -19.15 -2.30
CA LEU A 260 8.74 -17.79 -2.22
C LEU A 260 7.25 -17.76 -1.89
N SER A 261 6.47 -18.72 -2.39
CA SER A 261 5.04 -18.83 -2.05
C SER A 261 4.83 -19.18 -0.57
N VAL A 262 5.70 -20.02 0.02
CA VAL A 262 5.72 -20.28 1.48
C VAL A 262 6.01 -19.01 2.26
N PHE A 263 7.01 -18.22 1.85
CA PHE A 263 7.28 -16.93 2.47
C PHE A 263 6.08 -15.97 2.36
N SER A 264 5.41 -15.94 1.22
CA SER A 264 4.19 -15.15 1.06
C SER A 264 3.08 -15.61 2.00
N ALA A 265 2.87 -16.93 2.17
CA ALA A 265 1.88 -17.47 3.10
C ALA A 265 2.16 -17.05 4.55
N ILE A 266 3.44 -17.06 4.97
CA ILE A 266 3.86 -16.59 6.29
C ILE A 266 3.54 -15.09 6.45
N LEU A 267 3.85 -14.25 5.46
CA LEU A 267 3.56 -12.82 5.51
C LEU A 267 2.05 -12.54 5.60
N TYR A 268 1.22 -13.30 4.85
CA TYR A 268 -0.24 -13.23 4.99
C TYR A 268 -0.68 -13.60 6.42
N GLY A 269 -0.12 -14.69 6.98
CA GLY A 269 -0.40 -15.12 8.35
C GLY A 269 -0.03 -14.07 9.39
N LEU A 270 1.12 -13.41 9.25
CA LEU A 270 1.52 -12.28 10.09
C LEU A 270 0.56 -11.09 9.95
N GLY A 271 0.02 -10.87 8.75
CA GLY A 271 -0.99 -9.85 8.48
C GLY A 271 -2.29 -10.03 9.27
N CYS A 272 -2.65 -11.27 9.64
CA CYS A 272 -3.80 -11.54 10.51
C CYS A 272 -3.67 -10.91 11.91
N LEU A 273 -2.47 -10.51 12.33
CA LEU A 273 -2.25 -9.80 13.60
C LEU A 273 -2.64 -8.32 13.52
N THR A 274 -2.59 -7.72 12.32
CA THR A 274 -2.85 -6.29 12.09
C THR A 274 -4.19 -5.80 12.66
N PRO A 275 -5.32 -6.53 12.53
CA PRO A 275 -6.61 -6.09 13.03
C PRO A 275 -6.71 -6.26 14.55
N PHE A 276 -5.71 -6.79 15.24
CA PHE A 276 -5.71 -6.94 16.70
C PHE A 276 -4.71 -6.03 17.40
N MET A 277 -3.84 -5.35 16.65
CA MET A 277 -2.89 -4.38 17.19
C MET A 277 -3.60 -3.20 17.88
N PRO A 278 -2.96 -2.59 18.90
CA PRO A 278 -3.48 -1.38 19.53
C PRO A 278 -3.59 -0.25 18.52
N GLY A 279 -4.71 0.46 18.55
CA GLY A 279 -4.98 1.57 17.63
C GLY A 279 -5.02 1.19 16.15
N THR A 280 -5.50 -0.01 15.81
CA THR A 280 -5.69 -0.46 14.43
C THR A 280 -6.83 0.29 13.70
N VAL A 281 -7.27 -0.25 12.55
CA VAL A 281 -8.29 0.32 11.66
C VAL A 281 -9.56 0.73 12.42
N ILE A 282 -9.98 1.98 12.22
CA ILE A 282 -11.11 2.61 12.91
C ILE A 282 -12.44 2.03 12.43
N ASP A 283 -12.62 1.93 11.11
CA ASP A 283 -13.83 1.36 10.51
C ASP A 283 -13.87 -0.16 10.75
N LEU A 284 -14.92 -0.61 11.44
CA LEU A 284 -15.11 -2.02 11.79
C LEU A 284 -15.32 -2.93 10.58
N ASN A 285 -15.96 -2.45 9.51
CA ASN A 285 -16.17 -3.23 8.30
C ASN A 285 -14.87 -3.38 7.53
N LEU A 286 -14.07 -2.31 7.39
CA LEU A 286 -12.74 -2.38 6.79
C LEU A 286 -11.81 -3.27 7.62
N ARG A 287 -11.88 -3.20 8.95
CA ARG A 287 -11.11 -4.07 9.85
C ARG A 287 -11.44 -5.56 9.67
N LYS A 288 -12.72 -5.90 9.51
CA LYS A 288 -13.17 -7.28 9.22
C LYS A 288 -12.70 -7.74 7.84
N ALA A 289 -12.86 -6.89 6.83
CA ALA A 289 -12.42 -7.18 5.47
C ALA A 289 -10.90 -7.39 5.41
N LEU A 290 -10.13 -6.59 6.16
CA LEU A 290 -8.68 -6.72 6.27
C LEU A 290 -8.27 -8.08 6.87
N LEU A 291 -8.90 -8.49 7.98
CA LEU A 291 -8.65 -9.80 8.58
C LEU A 291 -9.01 -10.93 7.61
N ALA A 292 -10.16 -10.83 6.95
CA ALA A 292 -10.60 -11.82 5.97
C ALA A 292 -9.62 -11.91 4.78
N SER A 293 -9.05 -10.78 4.36
CA SER A 293 -8.09 -10.72 3.25
C SER A 293 -6.77 -11.41 3.58
N PHE A 294 -6.22 -11.17 4.77
CA PHE A 294 -5.02 -11.84 5.22
C PHE A 294 -5.23 -13.34 5.49
N ALA A 295 -6.37 -13.70 6.11
CA ALA A 295 -6.71 -15.10 6.38
C ALA A 295 -6.90 -15.89 5.08
N SER A 296 -7.75 -15.39 4.17
CA SER A 296 -7.95 -16.01 2.85
C SER A 296 -6.65 -16.09 2.07
N GLY A 297 -5.84 -15.01 2.02
CA GLY A 297 -4.54 -15.02 1.36
C GLY A 297 -3.60 -16.10 1.89
N THR A 298 -3.61 -16.36 3.21
CA THR A 298 -2.83 -17.45 3.82
C THR A 298 -3.29 -18.81 3.30
N PHE A 299 -4.59 -19.11 3.37
CA PHE A 299 -5.14 -20.39 2.93
C PHE A 299 -4.96 -20.59 1.42
N LEU A 300 -5.18 -19.55 0.63
CA LEU A 300 -5.01 -19.57 -0.80
C LEU A 300 -3.57 -19.86 -1.18
N GLN A 301 -2.59 -19.21 -0.56
CA GLN A 301 -1.18 -19.53 -0.81
C GLN A 301 -0.82 -20.97 -0.44
N ILE A 302 -1.41 -21.55 0.60
CA ILE A 302 -1.22 -22.97 0.93
C ILE A 302 -1.79 -23.88 -0.17
N VAL A 303 -3.00 -23.61 -0.65
CA VAL A 303 -3.61 -24.35 -1.78
C VAL A 303 -2.75 -24.23 -3.02
N MET A 304 -2.25 -23.03 -3.33
CA MET A 304 -1.33 -22.77 -4.44
C MET A 304 -0.05 -23.60 -4.34
N ILE A 305 0.58 -23.65 -3.16
CA ILE A 305 1.78 -24.44 -2.92
C ILE A 305 1.51 -25.92 -3.20
N ILE A 306 0.39 -26.47 -2.71
CA ILE A 306 0.01 -27.86 -2.96
C ILE A 306 -0.11 -28.11 -4.46
N PHE A 307 -0.81 -27.22 -5.18
CA PHE A 307 -1.04 -27.36 -6.62
C PHE A 307 0.27 -27.32 -7.42
N ILE A 308 1.18 -26.42 -7.06
CA ILE A 308 2.50 -26.33 -7.71
C ILE A 308 3.31 -27.61 -7.44
N LEU A 309 3.26 -28.16 -6.22
CA LEU A 309 3.97 -29.39 -5.88
C LEU A 309 3.49 -30.61 -6.67
N ILE A 310 2.18 -30.74 -6.88
CA ILE A 310 1.56 -31.83 -7.65
C ILE A 310 1.47 -31.54 -9.16
N GLU A 311 1.96 -30.38 -9.62
CA GLU A 311 1.90 -29.94 -11.02
C GLU A 311 0.46 -29.89 -11.58
N PHE A 312 -0.50 -29.56 -10.72
CA PHE A 312 -1.90 -29.46 -11.10
C PHE A 312 -2.23 -28.05 -11.59
N GLN A 313 -2.75 -27.95 -12.82
CA GLN A 313 -3.23 -26.69 -13.36
C GLN A 313 -4.62 -26.36 -12.80
N ALA A 314 -4.76 -25.15 -12.26
CA ALA A 314 -6.02 -24.65 -11.73
C ALA A 314 -7.07 -24.49 -12.83
N THR A 315 -8.23 -25.07 -12.58
CA THR A 315 -9.37 -25.09 -13.50
C THR A 315 -10.45 -24.11 -13.02
N GLN A 316 -11.59 -24.08 -13.70
CA GLN A 316 -12.75 -23.30 -13.25
C GLN A 316 -13.24 -23.70 -11.85
N ILE A 317 -13.11 -24.98 -11.48
CA ILE A 317 -13.47 -25.47 -10.14
C ILE A 317 -12.63 -24.76 -9.07
N THR A 318 -11.33 -24.55 -9.35
CA THR A 318 -10.44 -23.82 -8.44
C THR A 318 -10.90 -22.39 -8.20
N LEU A 319 -11.47 -21.69 -9.19
CA LEU A 319 -12.03 -20.35 -8.98
C LEU A 319 -13.17 -20.36 -7.96
N PHE A 320 -14.07 -21.34 -8.02
CA PHE A 320 -15.15 -21.47 -7.05
C PHE A 320 -14.63 -21.81 -5.64
N ILE A 321 -13.58 -22.63 -5.55
CA ILE A 321 -12.90 -22.90 -4.28
C ILE A 321 -12.32 -21.60 -3.70
N ILE A 322 -11.67 -20.78 -4.52
CA ILE A 322 -11.11 -19.48 -4.09
C ILE A 322 -12.22 -18.56 -3.56
N LEU A 323 -13.32 -18.43 -4.29
CA LEU A 323 -14.46 -17.62 -3.86
C LEU A 323 -15.09 -18.16 -2.57
N GLY A 324 -15.17 -19.48 -2.41
CA GLY A 324 -15.62 -20.13 -1.18
C GLY A 324 -14.71 -19.81 0.01
N ILE A 325 -13.39 -19.90 -0.15
CA ILE A 325 -12.42 -19.54 0.89
C ILE A 325 -12.52 -18.06 1.27
N LEU A 326 -12.70 -17.17 0.29
CA LEU A 326 -12.89 -15.74 0.54
C LEU A 326 -14.18 -15.50 1.35
N ALA A 327 -15.31 -16.04 0.90
CA ALA A 327 -16.59 -15.89 1.59
C ALA A 327 -16.54 -16.43 3.02
N LEU A 328 -15.97 -17.63 3.21
CA LEU A 328 -15.79 -18.23 4.53
C LEU A 328 -14.90 -17.37 5.43
N SER A 329 -13.81 -16.82 4.89
CA SER A 329 -12.90 -15.94 5.63
C SER A 329 -13.60 -14.64 6.08
N VAL A 330 -14.50 -14.08 5.26
CA VAL A 330 -15.33 -12.92 5.64
C VAL A 330 -16.27 -13.27 6.80
N LEU A 331 -16.95 -14.42 6.72
CA LEU A 331 -17.85 -14.87 7.77
C LEU A 331 -17.11 -15.07 9.10
N ILE A 332 -16.02 -15.84 9.08
CA ILE A 332 -15.18 -16.12 10.26
C ILE A 332 -14.64 -14.83 10.86
N SER A 333 -14.11 -13.92 10.02
CA SER A 333 -13.61 -12.62 10.47
C SER A 333 -14.68 -11.79 11.19
N ASN A 334 -15.90 -11.76 10.64
CA ASN A 334 -17.02 -11.05 11.27
C ASN A 334 -17.36 -11.63 12.65
N PHE A 335 -17.36 -12.96 12.80
CA PHE A 335 -17.57 -13.60 14.10
C PHE A 335 -16.44 -13.30 15.09
N ILE A 336 -15.18 -13.45 14.68
CA ILE A 336 -14.00 -13.21 15.54
C ILE A 336 -13.98 -11.77 16.06
N ILE A 337 -14.13 -10.78 15.17
CA ILE A 337 -14.07 -9.37 15.54
C ILE A 337 -15.23 -9.00 16.48
N LYS A 338 -16.46 -9.48 16.20
CA LYS A 338 -17.62 -9.26 17.08
C LYS A 338 -17.41 -9.89 18.46
N ALA A 339 -16.89 -11.11 18.53
CA ALA A 339 -16.64 -11.81 19.80
C ALA A 339 -15.60 -11.06 20.66
N ILE A 340 -14.52 -10.56 20.06
CA ILE A 340 -13.49 -9.80 20.76
C ILE A 340 -14.04 -8.47 21.29
N ILE A 341 -14.83 -7.76 20.49
CA ILE A 341 -15.46 -6.51 20.90
C ILE A 341 -16.39 -6.75 22.09
N LYS A 342 -17.28 -7.75 22.00
CA LYS A 342 -18.19 -8.12 23.09
C LYS A 342 -17.43 -8.43 24.40
N LYS A 343 -16.33 -9.20 24.31
CA LYS A 343 -15.50 -9.56 25.46
C LYS A 343 -14.78 -8.36 26.09
N LYS A 344 -14.42 -7.34 25.31
CA LYS A 344 -13.81 -6.11 25.85
C LYS A 344 -14.83 -5.25 26.59
N PHE A 345 -16.03 -5.10 26.04
CA PHE A 345 -17.11 -4.34 26.67
C PHE A 345 -17.70 -5.02 27.91
N SER A 346 -17.62 -6.34 28.04
CA SER A 346 -18.07 -7.04 29.25
C SER A 346 -17.09 -6.99 30.42
N ARG A 347 -15.89 -6.42 30.22
CA ARG A 347 -14.82 -6.31 31.23
C ARG A 347 -14.62 -4.89 31.75
N THR A 348 -15.26 -3.93 31.09
CA THR A 348 -15.41 -2.53 31.52
C THR A 348 -16.75 -2.39 32.19
#